data_AF-A0A072TH99-F1
#
_entry.id   AF-A0A072TH99-F1
#
_cell.length_a   1.000
_cell.length_b   1.000
_cell.length_c   1.000
_cell.angle_alpha   90.00
_cell.angle_beta   90.00
_cell.angle_gamma   90.00
#
_symmetry.space_group_name_H-M   'P 1'
#
loop_
_entity.id
_entity.type
_entity.pdbx_description
1 polymer ?
#
loop_
_entity_poly.entity_id
_entity_poly.type
_entity_poly.pdbx_seq_one_letter_code
_entity_poly.pdbx_strand_id
1 'polypeptide(L)'
;MPLQVPEQDQVYAGLWGGALGWPPEKSSQNKPEKALFFLLHSYWESKGQQLLIGTKILEGARYALHPNGSAMFIVNINDPSSDPFPWETDRDSFPMNIQHAFAGEGIARGYGFKYPGAKSGSLFVLQNGDLAFVWKESRDVLTLQRLNLQELLKKGRRIPSLPPIDNFSYLMKSCLNVFTS
;
A
#
# COMPACT_ATOMS: atom_id res chain seq x y z
N MET A 1 17.78 12.75 0.70
CA MET A 1 17.82 11.96 -0.55
C MET A 1 17.13 12.78 -1.64
N PRO A 2 17.74 12.92 -2.83
CA PRO A 2 17.07 13.55 -3.97
C PRO A 2 15.86 12.73 -4.39
N LEU A 3 14.79 13.39 -4.87
CA LEU A 3 13.67 12.72 -5.52
C LEU A 3 14.20 12.09 -6.82
N GLN A 4 14.18 10.77 -6.92
CA GLN A 4 14.34 10.11 -8.22
C GLN A 4 13.03 10.31 -8.99
N VAL A 5 13.13 10.94 -10.16
CA VAL A 5 12.01 11.01 -11.10
C VAL A 5 11.77 9.58 -11.59
N PRO A 6 10.52 9.07 -11.55
CA PRO A 6 10.23 7.77 -12.11
C PRO A 6 10.68 7.71 -13.57
N GLU A 7 11.40 6.65 -13.95
CA GLU A 7 11.65 6.37 -15.36
C GLU A 7 10.32 6.09 -16.07
N GLN A 8 10.24 6.33 -17.37
CA GLN A 8 8.98 6.33 -18.14
C GLN A 8 8.26 4.97 -18.11
N ASP A 9 9.01 3.90 -17.85
CA ASP A 9 8.60 2.51 -17.67
C ASP A 9 8.29 2.14 -16.21
N GLN A 10 8.55 3.02 -15.24
CA GLN A 10 8.43 2.76 -13.80
C GLN A 10 7.48 3.72 -13.07
N VAL A 11 6.42 4.16 -13.76
CA VAL A 11 5.48 5.19 -13.28
C VAL A 11 4.78 4.88 -11.95
N TYR A 12 4.69 3.61 -11.55
CA TYR A 12 4.07 3.20 -10.28
C TYR A 12 5.07 2.99 -9.13
N ALA A 13 6.37 3.16 -9.37
CA ALA A 13 7.42 2.99 -8.36
C ALA A 13 7.32 4.05 -7.25
N GLY A 14 7.85 3.71 -6.08
CA GLY A 14 8.02 4.64 -4.96
C GLY A 14 7.12 4.34 -3.77
N LEU A 15 6.92 5.35 -2.91
CA LEU A 15 6.23 5.19 -1.63
C LEU A 15 4.73 5.47 -1.76
N TRP A 16 3.92 4.56 -1.23
CA TRP A 16 2.46 4.61 -1.27
C TRP A 16 1.87 4.42 0.13
N GLY A 17 0.81 5.16 0.42
CA GLY A 17 -0.01 5.02 1.61
C GLY A 17 -1.19 4.13 1.29
N GLY A 18 -1.31 3.00 1.99
CA GLY A 18 -2.36 2.02 1.80
C GLY A 18 -3.43 2.06 2.89
N ALA A 19 -4.68 1.80 2.53
CA ALA A 19 -5.77 1.56 3.46
C ALA A 19 -6.73 0.50 2.91
N LEU A 20 -7.29 -0.33 3.81
CA LEU A 20 -8.30 -1.31 3.44
C LEU A 20 -9.69 -0.67 3.39
N GLY A 21 -10.44 -1.03 2.34
CA GLY A 21 -11.82 -0.64 2.09
C GLY A 21 -11.99 0.30 0.89
N TRP A 22 -13.24 0.39 0.43
CA TRP A 22 -13.68 1.27 -0.65
C TRP A 22 -14.99 1.96 -0.26
N PRO A 23 -15.22 3.24 -0.64
CA PRO A 23 -14.24 4.17 -1.19
C PRO A 23 -13.14 4.53 -0.18
N PRO A 24 -11.99 5.04 -0.61
CA PRO A 24 -10.96 5.53 0.31
C PRO A 24 -11.56 6.62 1.22
N GLU A 25 -11.61 6.36 2.52
CA GLU A 25 -12.11 7.35 3.49
C GLU A 25 -11.11 8.52 3.59
N LYS A 26 -11.63 9.74 3.78
CA LYS A 26 -10.76 10.85 4.23
C LYS A 26 -10.29 10.45 5.63
N SER A 27 -9.01 10.67 5.94
CA SER A 27 -8.49 10.60 7.31
C SER A 27 -9.36 11.48 8.21
N SER A 28 -10.33 10.88 8.87
CA SER A 28 -11.25 11.55 9.79
C SER A 28 -10.90 11.09 11.18
N GLN A 29 -10.71 12.03 12.10
CA GLN A 29 -10.24 11.77 13.47
C GLN A 29 -11.22 10.93 14.32
N ASN A 30 -12.43 10.62 13.81
CA ASN A 30 -13.55 10.14 14.62
C ASN A 30 -14.02 8.69 14.34
N LYS A 31 -13.29 7.89 13.56
CA LYS A 31 -13.64 6.47 13.32
C LYS A 31 -12.59 5.52 13.90
N PRO A 32 -12.98 4.29 14.33
CA PRO A 32 -12.04 3.28 14.79
C PRO A 32 -10.95 3.07 13.74
N GLU A 33 -9.70 3.15 14.18
CA GLU A 33 -8.52 3.30 13.33
C GLU A 33 -8.36 2.12 12.38
N LYS A 34 -8.66 2.35 11.11
CA LYS A 34 -8.31 1.42 10.05
C LYS A 34 -6.80 1.32 9.95
N ALA A 35 -6.30 0.11 9.69
CA ALA A 35 -4.88 -0.12 9.48
C ALA A 35 -4.40 0.70 8.28
N LEU A 36 -3.43 1.58 8.54
CA LEU A 36 -2.66 2.31 7.55
C LEU A 36 -1.41 1.51 7.21
N PHE A 37 -1.09 1.47 5.93
CA PHE A 37 0.07 0.79 5.42
C PHE A 37 1.01 1.79 4.74
N PHE A 38 2.31 1.62 4.91
CA PHE A 38 3.28 2.17 3.97
C PHE A 38 3.79 1.05 3.09
N LEU A 39 3.60 1.20 1.79
CA LEU A 39 4.08 0.26 0.79
C LEU A 39 5.16 0.91 -0.06
N LEU A 40 6.23 0.16 -0.32
CA LEU A 40 7.17 0.46 -1.39
C LEU A 40 6.77 -0.34 -2.62
N HIS A 41 6.50 0.37 -3.70
CA HIS A 41 6.32 -0.22 -5.00
C HIS A 41 7.65 -0.28 -5.72
N SER A 42 8.02 -1.48 -6.12
CA SER A 42 9.25 -1.76 -6.88
C SER A 42 8.94 -2.62 -8.08
N TYR A 43 9.70 -2.42 -9.16
CA TYR A 43 9.63 -3.26 -10.34
C TYR A 43 10.61 -4.42 -10.26
N TRP A 44 10.23 -5.53 -10.84
CA TRP A 44 11.07 -6.71 -10.99
C TRP A 44 10.88 -7.30 -12.39
N GLU A 45 11.97 -7.53 -13.11
CA GLU A 45 11.92 -8.20 -14.41
C GLU A 45 12.21 -9.69 -14.25
N SER A 46 11.35 -10.52 -14.81
CA SER A 46 11.54 -11.98 -14.84
C SER A 46 10.95 -12.56 -16.11
N LYS A 47 11.74 -13.31 -16.87
CA LYS A 47 11.28 -14.05 -18.06
C LYS A 47 10.52 -13.17 -19.08
N GLY A 48 10.94 -11.92 -19.25
CA GLY A 48 10.30 -10.95 -20.17
C GLY A 48 9.01 -10.31 -19.64
N GLN A 49 8.62 -10.60 -18.40
CA GLN A 49 7.54 -9.92 -17.70
C GLN A 49 8.09 -8.85 -16.78
N GLN A 50 7.41 -7.72 -16.73
CA GLN A 50 7.69 -6.64 -15.80
C GLN A 50 6.65 -6.70 -14.68
N LEU A 51 7.08 -7.10 -13.49
CA LEU A 51 6.24 -7.28 -12.31
C LEU A 51 6.32 -6.03 -11.43
N LEU A 52 5.18 -5.55 -10.96
CA LEU A 52 5.08 -4.53 -9.93
C LEU A 52 4.75 -5.21 -8.60
N ILE A 53 5.58 -4.97 -7.60
CA ILE A 53 5.45 -5.57 -6.26
C ILE A 53 5.13 -4.46 -5.26
N GLY A 54 4.00 -4.59 -4.56
CA GLY A 54 3.64 -3.70 -3.46
C GLY A 54 4.13 -4.26 -2.13
N THR A 55 5.30 -3.85 -1.66
CA THR A 55 5.94 -4.39 -0.45
C THR A 55 5.57 -3.59 0.79
N LYS A 56 5.02 -4.23 1.82
CA LYS A 56 4.68 -3.60 3.09
C LYS A 56 5.93 -3.28 3.90
N ILE A 57 6.16 -1.99 4.13
CA ILE A 57 7.23 -1.49 5.02
C ILE A 57 6.70 -1.28 6.44
N LEU A 58 5.48 -0.74 6.56
CA LEU A 58 4.88 -0.44 7.86
C LEU A 58 3.39 -0.77 7.83
N GLU A 59 2.87 -1.26 8.94
CA GLU A 59 1.44 -1.38 9.22
C GLU A 59 1.18 -0.72 10.56
N GLY A 60 0.10 0.04 10.68
CA GLY A 60 -0.26 0.59 11.97
C GLY A 60 -1.65 1.19 12.00
N ALA A 61 -2.24 1.15 13.18
CA ALA A 61 -3.39 1.97 13.56
C ALA A 61 -2.85 3.06 14.51
N ARG A 62 -3.23 3.01 15.79
CA ARG A 62 -2.63 3.74 16.92
C ARG A 62 -1.14 3.49 17.11
N TYR A 63 -0.76 2.25 16.91
CA TYR A 63 0.59 1.75 17.11
C TYR A 63 1.14 1.24 15.79
N ALA A 64 2.40 1.55 15.53
CA ALA A 64 3.15 0.85 14.50
C ALA A 64 3.31 -0.62 14.88
N LEU A 65 2.84 -1.51 14.02
CA LEU A 65 3.12 -2.94 14.04
C LEU A 65 4.41 -3.23 13.27
N HIS A 66 4.90 -4.46 13.39
CA HIS A 66 6.23 -4.84 12.90
C HIS A 66 6.40 -4.60 11.39
N PRO A 67 7.48 -3.91 10.97
CA PRO A 67 7.90 -3.93 9.58
C PRO A 67 8.22 -5.38 9.20
N ASN A 68 7.57 -5.91 8.16
CA ASN A 68 7.71 -7.32 7.83
C ASN A 68 8.17 -7.57 6.38
N GLY A 69 8.36 -6.52 5.57
CA GLY A 69 8.90 -6.61 4.21
C GLY A 69 8.12 -7.51 3.27
N SER A 70 6.89 -7.90 3.63
CA SER A 70 6.11 -8.86 2.87
C SER A 70 5.43 -8.17 1.70
N ALA A 71 5.42 -8.81 0.53
CA ALA A 71 4.57 -8.38 -0.58
C ALA A 71 3.09 -8.42 -0.15
N MET A 72 2.36 -7.36 -0.41
CA MET A 72 0.90 -7.31 -0.29
C MET A 72 0.25 -7.79 -1.59
N PHE A 73 0.88 -7.47 -2.73
CA PHE A 73 0.49 -7.95 -4.05
C PHE A 73 1.69 -7.98 -5.00
N ILE A 74 1.54 -8.76 -6.06
CA ILE A 74 2.42 -8.81 -7.22
C ILE A 74 1.51 -8.79 -8.45
N VAL A 75 1.72 -7.84 -9.37
CA VAL A 75 0.98 -7.77 -10.63
C VAL A 75 1.92 -7.69 -11.81
N ASN A 76 1.50 -8.25 -12.95
CA ASN A 76 2.24 -8.10 -14.20
C ASN A 76 1.72 -6.88 -14.94
N ILE A 77 2.54 -5.83 -15.07
CA ILE A 77 2.13 -4.59 -15.74
C ILE A 77 2.09 -4.71 -17.27
N ASN A 78 2.71 -5.77 -17.82
CA ASN A 78 2.65 -6.07 -19.24
C ASN A 78 1.42 -6.92 -19.62
N ASP A 79 0.57 -7.29 -18.64
CA ASP A 79 -0.62 -8.11 -18.83
C ASP A 79 -1.89 -7.35 -18.40
N PRO A 80 -2.51 -6.60 -19.32
CA PRO A 80 -3.74 -5.86 -19.04
C PRO A 80 -4.87 -6.81 -18.66
N SER A 81 -5.56 -6.50 -17.57
CA SER A 81 -6.75 -7.22 -17.15
C SER A 81 -8.02 -6.62 -17.77
N SER A 82 -8.98 -7.49 -18.11
CA SER A 82 -10.36 -7.12 -18.47
C SER A 82 -11.32 -7.20 -17.28
N ASP A 83 -10.80 -7.40 -16.06
CA ASP A 83 -11.64 -7.47 -14.87
C ASP A 83 -12.35 -6.14 -14.63
N PRO A 84 -13.68 -6.13 -14.39
CA PRO A 84 -14.37 -4.91 -14.04
C PRO A 84 -14.01 -4.50 -12.61
N PHE A 85 -13.91 -3.20 -12.37
CA PHE A 85 -13.84 -2.70 -11.01
C PHE A 85 -15.17 -3.00 -10.29
N PRO A 86 -15.17 -3.44 -9.01
CA PRO A 86 -16.41 -3.93 -8.39
C PRO A 86 -17.45 -2.85 -8.07
N TRP A 87 -17.11 -1.56 -8.17
CA TRP A 87 -17.99 -0.43 -7.87
C TRP A 87 -18.11 0.49 -9.08
N GLU A 88 -19.31 1.01 -9.34
CA GLU A 88 -19.56 1.88 -10.51
C GLU A 88 -19.26 3.35 -10.23
N THR A 89 -19.34 3.77 -8.97
CA THR A 89 -19.14 5.16 -8.56
C THR A 89 -18.00 5.31 -7.58
N ASP A 90 -17.30 6.42 -7.70
CA ASP A 90 -16.33 6.85 -6.69
C ASP A 90 -17.03 7.38 -5.43
N ARG A 91 -16.23 7.96 -4.53
CA ARG A 91 -16.72 8.55 -3.29
C ARG A 91 -17.74 9.67 -3.49
N ASP A 92 -17.53 10.51 -4.48
CA ASP A 92 -18.33 11.72 -4.73
C ASP A 92 -19.49 11.41 -5.70
N SER A 93 -19.79 10.13 -5.88
CA SER A 93 -20.82 9.61 -6.79
C SER A 93 -20.54 9.94 -8.26
N PHE A 94 -19.29 10.24 -8.61
CA PHE A 94 -18.87 10.35 -10.00
C PHE A 94 -18.65 8.95 -10.58
N PRO A 95 -18.92 8.75 -11.89
CA PRO A 95 -18.63 7.50 -12.56
C PRO A 95 -17.15 7.16 -12.40
N MET A 96 -16.87 5.94 -11.96
CA MET A 96 -15.50 5.52 -11.77
C MET A 96 -14.82 5.28 -13.10
N ASN A 97 -13.75 6.03 -13.34
CA ASN A 97 -12.99 5.91 -14.57
C ASN A 97 -11.64 5.22 -14.29
N ILE A 98 -11.54 3.98 -14.76
CA ILE A 98 -10.35 3.14 -14.65
C ILE A 98 -9.50 3.36 -15.91
N GLN A 99 -8.25 3.77 -15.74
CA GLN A 99 -7.32 3.93 -16.86
C GLN A 99 -6.75 2.59 -17.30
N HIS A 100 -6.27 1.80 -16.34
CA HIS A 100 -5.64 0.51 -16.58
C HIS A 100 -6.02 -0.47 -15.48
N ALA A 101 -6.05 -1.75 -15.82
CA ALA A 101 -6.14 -2.84 -14.86
C ALA A 101 -5.05 -3.87 -15.20
N PHE A 102 -4.45 -4.47 -14.17
CA PHE A 102 -3.38 -5.44 -14.29
C PHE A 102 -3.70 -6.66 -13.46
N ALA A 103 -3.56 -7.85 -14.03
CA ALA A 103 -3.80 -9.09 -13.32
C ALA A 103 -2.62 -9.45 -12.40
N GLY A 104 -2.93 -10.11 -11.29
CA GLY A 104 -1.90 -10.69 -10.43
C GLY A 104 -2.46 -11.37 -9.19
N GLU A 105 -1.67 -11.34 -8.13
CA GLU A 105 -1.96 -12.05 -6.89
C GLU A 105 -1.70 -11.17 -5.69
N GLY A 106 -2.61 -11.23 -4.72
CA GLY A 106 -2.48 -10.55 -3.43
C GLY A 106 -2.34 -11.57 -2.31
N ILE A 107 -1.55 -11.24 -1.31
CA ILE A 107 -1.43 -12.10 -0.13
C ILE A 107 -2.68 -11.92 0.73
N ALA A 108 -3.49 -12.97 0.82
CA ALA A 108 -4.66 -12.97 1.68
C ALA A 108 -4.25 -13.25 3.14
N ARG A 109 -4.90 -12.58 4.10
CA ARG A 109 -4.64 -12.79 5.53
C ARG A 109 -5.08 -14.21 5.94
N GLY A 110 -4.13 -15.07 6.25
CA GLY A 110 -4.36 -16.21 7.15
C GLY A 110 -4.22 -15.76 8.60
N TYR A 111 -5.01 -16.34 9.52
CA TYR A 111 -4.87 -16.09 10.95
C TYR A 111 -3.42 -16.34 11.42
N GLY A 112 -2.78 -15.31 12.00
CA GLY A 112 -1.43 -15.41 12.57
C GLY A 112 -0.32 -15.80 11.59
N PHE A 113 -0.44 -15.45 10.29
CA PHE A 113 0.52 -15.85 9.23
C PHE A 113 0.71 -17.37 9.07
N LYS A 114 -0.21 -18.20 9.59
CA LYS A 114 -0.02 -19.66 9.50
C LYS A 114 -0.26 -20.23 8.10
N TYR A 115 -0.97 -19.52 7.21
CA TYR A 115 -1.17 -19.94 5.81
C TYR A 115 -1.44 -18.73 4.88
N PRO A 116 -0.49 -17.81 4.67
CA PRO A 116 -0.66 -16.76 3.67
C PRO A 116 -0.71 -17.43 2.28
N GLY A 117 -1.92 -17.54 1.73
CA GLY A 117 -2.12 -17.97 0.35
C GLY A 117 -2.07 -16.76 -0.56
N ALA A 118 -1.34 -16.89 -1.68
CA ALA A 118 -1.52 -16.01 -2.82
C ALA A 118 -2.93 -16.24 -3.38
N LYS A 119 -3.71 -15.16 -3.48
CA LYS A 119 -5.07 -15.18 -4.02
C LYS A 119 -5.13 -14.26 -5.23
N SER A 120 -5.81 -14.71 -6.28
CA SER A 120 -5.96 -13.90 -7.49
C SER A 120 -6.62 -12.56 -7.19
N GLY A 121 -6.08 -11.52 -7.80
CA GLY A 121 -6.55 -10.15 -7.67
C GLY A 121 -6.12 -9.32 -8.86
N SER A 122 -6.55 -8.06 -8.86
CA SER A 122 -6.26 -7.14 -9.95
C SER A 122 -5.95 -5.77 -9.39
N LEU A 123 -4.91 -5.14 -9.92
CA LEU A 123 -4.54 -3.77 -9.61
C LEU A 123 -5.20 -2.84 -10.62
N PHE A 124 -5.90 -1.84 -10.14
CA PHE A 124 -6.58 -0.83 -10.93
C PHE A 124 -5.90 0.52 -10.77
N VAL A 125 -5.75 1.23 -11.87
CA VAL A 125 -5.23 2.60 -11.94
C VAL A 125 -6.40 3.54 -12.13
N LEU A 126 -6.64 4.39 -11.14
CA LEU A 126 -7.72 5.37 -11.14
C LEU A 126 -7.29 6.62 -11.92
N GLN A 127 -8.26 7.36 -12.48
CA GLN A 127 -7.96 8.55 -13.27
C GLN A 127 -7.18 9.65 -12.52
N ASN A 128 -7.34 9.71 -11.20
CA ASN A 128 -6.62 10.65 -10.33
C ASN A 128 -5.16 10.21 -10.03
N GLY A 129 -4.73 9.06 -10.54
CA GLY A 129 -3.40 8.48 -10.31
C GLY A 129 -3.28 7.63 -9.04
N ASP A 130 -4.35 7.49 -8.25
CA ASP A 130 -4.40 6.54 -7.14
C ASP A 130 -4.53 5.11 -7.68
N LEU A 131 -4.17 4.13 -6.86
CA LEU A 131 -4.26 2.71 -7.20
C LEU A 131 -5.22 1.99 -6.27
N ALA A 132 -5.83 0.92 -6.76
CA ALA A 132 -6.67 0.04 -5.96
C ALA A 132 -6.39 -1.43 -6.32
N PHE A 133 -5.94 -2.22 -5.36
CA PHE A 133 -5.83 -3.66 -5.54
C PHE A 133 -7.08 -4.35 -4.99
N VAL A 134 -7.72 -5.19 -5.80
CA VAL A 134 -8.94 -5.91 -5.43
C VAL A 134 -8.67 -7.41 -5.41
N TRP A 135 -8.94 -8.07 -4.28
CA TRP A 135 -8.94 -9.53 -4.20
C TRP A 135 -10.23 -10.06 -4.83
N LYS A 136 -10.13 -10.96 -5.83
CA LYS A 136 -11.31 -11.43 -6.59
C LYS A 136 -12.31 -12.18 -5.71
N GLU A 137 -11.81 -13.04 -4.84
CA GLU A 137 -12.62 -13.94 -3.99
C GLU A 137 -13.31 -13.18 -2.86
N SER A 138 -12.56 -12.41 -2.06
CA SER A 138 -13.12 -11.69 -0.91
C SER A 138 -13.76 -10.36 -1.26
N ARG A 139 -13.47 -9.81 -2.45
CA ARG A 139 -13.83 -8.43 -2.86
C ARG A 139 -13.23 -7.35 -1.95
N ASP A 140 -12.23 -7.68 -1.14
CA ASP A 140 -11.51 -6.68 -0.35
C ASP A 140 -10.74 -5.74 -1.28
N VAL A 141 -10.59 -4.49 -0.85
CA VAL A 141 -9.84 -3.46 -1.58
C VAL A 141 -8.73 -2.91 -0.73
N LEU A 142 -7.53 -2.88 -1.29
CA LEU A 142 -6.43 -2.06 -0.81
C LEU A 142 -6.35 -0.82 -1.69
N THR A 143 -6.77 0.33 -1.16
CA THR A 143 -6.60 1.63 -1.80
C THR A 143 -5.21 2.16 -1.51
N LEU A 144 -4.59 2.82 -2.49
CA LEU A 144 -3.19 3.25 -2.45
C LEU A 144 -3.10 4.67 -3.00
N GLN A 145 -2.50 5.56 -2.20
CA GLN A 145 -2.27 6.95 -2.56
C GLN A 145 -0.78 7.25 -2.56
N ARG A 146 -0.32 7.98 -3.57
CA ARG A 146 1.10 8.29 -3.70
C ARG A 146 1.53 9.24 -2.59
N LEU A 147 2.63 8.91 -1.90
CA LEU A 147 3.15 9.71 -0.81
C LEU A 147 4.40 10.48 -1.21
N ASN A 148 4.42 11.76 -0.85
CA ASN A 148 5.64 12.55 -0.87
C ASN A 148 6.34 12.44 0.49
N LEU A 149 7.41 11.64 0.55
CA LEU A 149 8.18 11.43 1.77
C LEU A 149 8.73 12.75 2.34
N GLN A 150 9.16 13.69 1.50
CA GLN A 150 9.69 14.97 1.98
C GLN A 150 8.61 15.79 2.70
N GLU A 151 7.41 15.88 2.12
CA GLU A 151 6.28 16.57 2.75
C GLU A 151 5.82 15.87 4.04
N LEU A 152 5.87 14.53 4.06
CA LEU A 152 5.52 13.77 5.25
C LEU A 152 6.53 14.01 6.39
N LEU A 153 7.83 14.05 6.07
CA LEU A 153 8.89 14.32 7.04
C LEU A 153 8.82 15.76 7.60
N LYS A 154 8.37 16.74 6.81
CA LYS A 154 8.15 18.12 7.29
C LYS A 154 7.09 18.20 8.38
N LYS A 155 6.08 17.33 8.35
CA LYS A 155 5.00 17.26 9.35
C LYS A 155 5.38 16.41 10.56
N GLY A 156 6.42 15.58 10.44
CA GLY A 156 6.87 14.70 11.52
C GLY A 156 7.61 15.46 12.62
N ARG A 157 7.42 15.04 13.88
CA ARG A 157 8.28 15.47 14.98
C ARG A 157 9.55 14.64 14.98
N ARG A 158 10.70 15.31 15.06
CA ARG A 158 11.98 14.63 15.23
C ARG A 158 12.03 14.05 16.65
N ILE A 159 12.10 12.74 16.76
CA ILE A 159 12.34 12.06 18.03
C ILE A 159 13.85 12.17 18.33
N PRO A 160 14.26 12.51 19.56
CA PRO A 160 15.68 12.52 19.92
C PRO A 160 16.29 11.14 19.65
N SER A 161 17.57 11.13 19.27
CA SER A 161 18.31 9.89 19.06
C SER A 161 18.17 9.01 20.29
N LEU A 162 17.83 7.74 20.07
CA LEU A 162 17.85 6.77 21.15
C LEU A 162 19.29 6.64 21.65
N PRO A 163 19.52 6.55 22.97
CA PRO A 163 20.84 6.22 23.49
C PRO A 163 21.31 4.88 22.90
N PRO A 164 22.62 4.68 22.71
CA PRO A 164 23.16 3.38 22.30
C PRO A 164 22.63 2.28 23.24
N ILE A 165 22.24 1.15 22.66
CA ILE A 165 21.69 0.02 23.40
C ILE A 165 22.49 -1.20 22.98
N ASP A 166 23.09 -1.90 23.94
CA ASP A 166 24.05 -2.97 23.65
C ASP A 166 23.41 -4.25 23.06
N ASN A 167 22.08 -4.37 23.08
CA ASN A 167 21.36 -5.56 22.63
C ASN A 167 20.20 -5.20 21.68
N PHE A 168 20.36 -5.57 20.42
CA PHE A 168 19.34 -5.44 19.36
C PHE A 168 18.18 -6.45 19.49
N SER A 169 18.24 -7.37 20.45
CA SER A 169 17.40 -8.57 20.42
C SER A 169 15.94 -8.33 20.76
N TYR A 170 15.54 -7.28 21.50
CA TYR A 170 14.11 -7.04 21.76
C TYR A 170 13.83 -5.60 22.25
N LEU A 171 13.87 -4.62 21.34
CA LEU A 171 13.35 -3.28 21.66
C LEU A 171 11.82 -3.25 21.50
N MET A 172 11.09 -3.54 22.57
CA MET A 172 9.63 -3.39 22.59
C MET A 172 9.24 -1.93 22.84
N LYS A 173 9.53 -1.04 21.87
CA LYS A 173 9.03 0.35 21.90
C LYS A 173 7.85 0.48 20.95
N SER A 174 6.67 0.70 21.49
CA SER A 174 5.51 1.15 20.73
C SER A 174 5.69 2.64 20.41
N CYS A 175 5.77 2.96 19.11
CA CYS A 175 5.72 4.35 18.65
C CYS A 175 4.26 4.71 18.38
N LEU A 176 3.79 5.79 18.99
CA LEU A 176 2.49 6.37 18.68
C LEU A 176 2.55 7.01 17.30
N ASN A 177 1.53 6.72 16.49
CA ASN A 177 1.37 7.40 15.23
C ASN A 177 0.86 8.84 15.49
N VAL A 178 1.74 9.83 15.35
CA VAL A 178 1.39 11.25 15.55
C VAL A 178 0.40 11.79 14.50
N PHE A 179 0.13 11.04 13.44
CA PHE A 179 -0.86 11.39 12.43
C PHE A 179 -2.26 10.85 12.75
N THR A 180 -2.40 10.03 13.80
CA THR A 180 -3.71 9.54 14.29
C THR A 180 -4.15 10.20 15.60
N SER A 181 -3.33 11.08 16.18
CA SER A 181 -3.64 11.86 17.38
C SER A 181 -4.32 13.19 17.09
#